data_AF-A0A1B3PPX9-F1
#
_entry.id   AF-A0A1B3PPX9-F1
#
_cell.length_a   1.000
_cell.length_b   1.000
_cell.length_c   1.000
_cell.angle_alpha   90.00
_cell.angle_beta   90.00
_cell.angle_gamma   90.00
#
_symmetry.space_group_name_H-M   'P 1'
#
loop_
_entity.id
_entity.type
_entity.pdbx_description
1 polymer ?
#
loop_
_entity_poly.entity_id
_entity_poly.type
_entity_poly.pdbx_seq_one_letter_code
_entity_poly.pdbx_strand_id
1 'polypeptide(L)'
;MRNLNLQCSIMACPVPTLRNAATRLNRFLAWCLVATPWLHAVMGTPYWRGFWYDMGLLTVHGVLSLVLFGLPKVAATDRVLMWLGIAPARMTPRTEFLFTGFGIAVALAYLAGFSVMFRIGSALPGSFVVALALVLGLYLAFLWMLLPFRLIDHVYKGVEYATARWRVQNPNLRKDVAGLVLLLYVVGHLVNMVVAIGRSMFGWL
;
A
#
# COMPACT_ATOMS: atom_id res chain seq x y z
N MET A 1 -47.71 11.36 -40.27
CA MET A 1 -46.46 12.16 -40.16
C MET A 1 -46.07 12.24 -38.69
N ARG A 2 -45.04 11.49 -38.27
CA ARG A 2 -44.55 11.48 -36.87
C ARG A 2 -43.32 12.38 -36.79
N ASN A 3 -43.43 13.47 -36.02
CA ASN A 3 -42.31 14.34 -35.68
C ASN A 3 -41.33 13.59 -34.78
N LEU A 4 -40.23 13.12 -35.38
CA LEU A 4 -39.05 12.67 -34.64
C LEU A 4 -38.29 13.92 -34.19
N ASN A 5 -38.62 14.41 -32.99
CA ASN A 5 -37.79 15.36 -32.25
C ASN A 5 -36.48 14.67 -31.88
N LEU A 6 -35.52 14.71 -32.81
CA LEU A 6 -34.10 14.49 -32.54
C LEU A 6 -33.59 15.68 -31.73
N GLN A 7 -33.97 15.75 -30.46
CA GLN A 7 -33.19 16.49 -29.48
C GLN A 7 -31.87 15.75 -29.33
N CYS A 8 -30.89 16.19 -30.13
CA CYS A 8 -29.49 15.95 -29.91
C CYS A 8 -29.13 16.61 -28.58
N SER A 9 -29.43 15.91 -27.49
CA SER A 9 -28.86 16.17 -26.18
C SER A 9 -27.37 15.90 -26.33
N ILE A 10 -26.63 16.95 -26.68
CA ILE A 10 -25.20 17.04 -26.50
C ILE A 10 -24.99 16.66 -25.04
N MET A 11 -24.66 15.39 -24.80
CA MET A 11 -24.30 14.87 -23.49
C MET A 11 -23.14 15.74 -23.04
N ALA A 12 -23.41 16.69 -22.16
CA ALA A 12 -22.39 17.36 -21.39
C ALA A 12 -21.65 16.23 -20.66
N CYS A 13 -20.51 15.80 -21.19
CA CYS A 13 -19.59 14.94 -20.49
C CYS A 13 -19.34 15.63 -19.15
N PRO A 14 -19.81 15.08 -18.02
CA PRO A 14 -19.65 15.74 -16.75
C PRO A 14 -18.15 15.93 -16.55
N VAL A 15 -17.70 17.20 -16.51
CA VAL A 15 -16.31 17.53 -16.26
C VAL A 15 -15.91 16.77 -14.99
N PRO A 16 -14.93 15.85 -15.07
CA PRO A 16 -14.58 15.05 -13.92
C PRO A 16 -14.19 15.99 -12.80
N THR A 17 -14.97 15.97 -11.72
CA THR A 17 -14.61 16.73 -10.52
C THR A 17 -13.20 16.32 -10.09
N LEU A 18 -12.45 17.25 -9.50
CA LEU A 18 -11.10 16.97 -8.99
C LEU A 18 -11.05 15.69 -8.14
N ARG A 19 -12.11 15.45 -7.36
CA ARG A 19 -12.29 14.24 -6.55
C ARG A 19 -12.41 12.96 -7.38
N ASN A 20 -13.13 13.00 -8.50
CA ASN A 20 -13.26 11.85 -9.41
C ASN A 20 -11.93 11.53 -10.08
N ALA A 21 -11.21 12.55 -10.55
CA ALA A 21 -9.86 12.39 -11.13
C ALA A 21 -8.89 11.80 -10.10
N ALA A 22 -8.85 12.35 -8.89
CA ALA A 22 -8.02 11.85 -7.80
C ALA A 22 -8.37 10.41 -7.39
N THR A 23 -9.67 10.05 -7.39
CA THR A 23 -10.09 8.66 -7.13
C THR A 23 -9.62 7.69 -8.22
N ARG A 24 -9.62 8.12 -9.49
CA ARG A 24 -9.11 7.31 -10.61
C ARG A 24 -7.59 7.15 -10.50
N LEU A 25 -6.87 8.23 -10.21
CA LEU A 25 -5.43 8.19 -9.95
C LEU A 25 -5.09 7.25 -8.80
N ASN A 26 -5.83 7.31 -7.69
CA ASN A 26 -5.60 6.43 -6.54
C ASN A 26 -5.74 4.94 -6.90
N ARG A 27 -6.69 4.60 -7.77
CA ARG A 27 -6.83 3.22 -8.27
C ARG A 27 -5.71 2.84 -9.21
N PHE A 28 -5.30 3.75 -10.09
CA PHE A 28 -4.16 3.52 -10.98
C PHE A 28 -2.89 3.22 -10.18
N LEU A 29 -2.59 4.02 -9.16
CA LEU A 29 -1.46 3.78 -8.26
C LEU A 29 -1.55 2.41 -7.57
N ALA A 30 -2.72 2.00 -7.11
CA ALA A 30 -2.89 0.68 -6.50
C ALA A 30 -2.51 -0.47 -7.47
N TRP A 31 -2.86 -0.35 -8.75
CA TRP A 31 -2.46 -1.34 -9.76
C TRP A 31 -0.98 -1.23 -10.13
N CYS A 32 -0.42 -0.03 -10.12
CA CYS A 32 1.03 0.15 -10.29
C CYS A 32 1.80 -0.61 -9.20
N LEU A 33 1.37 -0.58 -7.93
CA LEU A 33 2.03 -1.36 -6.85
C LEU A 33 2.12 -2.85 -7.15
N VAL A 34 1.11 -3.42 -7.80
CA VAL A 34 1.09 -4.84 -8.15
C VAL A 34 2.00 -5.12 -9.35
N ALA A 35 2.07 -4.19 -10.29
CA ALA A 35 2.82 -4.35 -11.55
C ALA A 35 4.31 -3.99 -11.42
N THR A 36 4.69 -3.07 -10.54
CA THR A 36 6.06 -2.55 -10.47
C THR A 36 7.12 -3.60 -10.12
N PRO A 37 6.88 -4.63 -9.27
CA PRO A 37 7.89 -5.66 -9.02
C PRO A 37 8.29 -6.41 -10.29
N TRP A 38 7.32 -6.65 -11.17
CA TRP A 38 7.54 -7.28 -12.48
C TRP A 38 8.30 -6.35 -13.44
N LEU A 39 7.94 -5.06 -13.46
CA LEU A 39 8.65 -4.07 -14.26
C LEU A 39 10.12 -3.96 -13.83
N HIS A 40 10.40 -3.92 -12.52
CA HIS A 40 11.77 -3.88 -12.01
C HIS A 40 12.57 -5.12 -12.42
N ALA A 41 11.95 -6.31 -12.35
CA ALA A 41 12.58 -7.55 -12.78
C ALA A 41 12.92 -7.54 -14.28
N VAL A 42 11.98 -7.10 -15.13
CA VAL A 42 12.18 -7.01 -16.59
C VAL A 42 13.25 -5.97 -16.95
N MET A 43 13.23 -4.82 -16.28
CA MET A 43 14.21 -3.74 -16.48
C MET A 43 15.58 -4.06 -15.86
N GLY A 44 15.70 -5.15 -15.10
CA GLY A 44 16.94 -5.48 -14.39
C GLY A 44 17.32 -4.47 -13.32
N THR A 45 16.34 -3.75 -12.78
CA THR A 45 16.59 -2.73 -11.75
C THR A 45 17.09 -3.41 -10.47
N PRO A 46 18.19 -2.95 -9.85
CA PRO A 46 18.65 -3.51 -8.58
C PRO A 46 17.51 -3.53 -7.55
N TYR A 47 17.30 -4.67 -6.90
CA TYR A 47 16.15 -4.88 -6.01
C TYR A 47 15.96 -3.74 -5.01
N TRP A 48 17.03 -3.27 -4.36
CA TRP A 48 16.95 -2.17 -3.40
C TRP A 48 16.45 -0.87 -4.00
N ARG A 49 16.80 -0.55 -5.24
CA ARG A 49 16.28 0.64 -5.93
C ARG A 49 14.80 0.46 -6.26
N GLY A 50 14.43 -0.69 -6.82
CA GLY A 50 13.04 -1.02 -7.13
C GLY A 50 12.13 -0.97 -5.90
N PHE A 51 12.60 -1.57 -4.80
CA PHE A 51 11.94 -1.54 -3.51
C PHE A 51 11.65 -0.12 -3.02
N TRP A 52 12.61 0.80 -3.11
CA TRP A 52 12.38 2.19 -2.71
C TRP A 52 11.37 2.92 -3.60
N TYR A 53 11.35 2.63 -4.91
CA TYR A 53 10.29 3.15 -5.79
C TYR A 53 8.91 2.63 -5.39
N ASP A 54 8.81 1.34 -5.06
CA ASP A 54 7.56 0.73 -4.63
C ASP A 54 7.09 1.32 -3.29
N MET A 55 8.00 1.56 -2.34
CA MET A 55 7.70 2.25 -1.08
C MET A 55 7.24 3.69 -1.31
N GLY A 56 7.86 4.42 -2.23
CA GLY A 56 7.44 5.76 -2.62
C GLY A 56 6.03 5.76 -3.20
N LEU A 57 5.76 4.82 -4.12
CA LEU A 57 4.46 4.68 -4.75
C LEU A 57 3.37 4.28 -3.73
N LEU A 58 3.72 3.41 -2.78
CA LEU A 58 2.85 3.00 -1.67
C LEU A 58 2.52 4.19 -0.77
N THR A 59 3.52 5.03 -0.49
CA THR A 59 3.34 6.26 0.30
C THR A 59 2.37 7.21 -0.39
N VAL A 60 2.56 7.47 -1.69
CA VAL A 60 1.68 8.36 -2.47
C VAL A 60 0.27 7.80 -2.52
N HIS A 61 0.10 6.50 -2.77
CA HIS A 61 -1.19 5.82 -2.74
C HIS A 61 -1.87 5.93 -1.36
N GLY A 62 -1.12 5.69 -0.28
CA GLY A 62 -1.62 5.77 1.09
C GLY A 62 -2.07 7.17 1.46
N VAL A 63 -1.25 8.19 1.20
CA VAL A 63 -1.58 9.60 1.46
C VAL A 63 -2.82 10.02 0.67
N LEU A 64 -2.87 9.72 -0.63
CA LEU A 64 -4.02 10.05 -1.47
C LEU A 64 -5.29 9.34 -0.99
N SER A 65 -5.19 8.08 -0.55
CA SER A 65 -6.31 7.34 0.04
C SER A 65 -6.82 8.01 1.32
N LEU A 66 -5.93 8.47 2.21
CA LEU A 66 -6.32 9.19 3.41
C LEU A 66 -6.99 10.52 3.11
N VAL A 67 -6.48 11.28 2.13
CA VAL A 67 -7.09 12.54 1.68
C VAL A 67 -8.49 12.31 1.10
N LEU A 68 -8.68 11.26 0.30
CA LEU A 68 -9.94 10.98 -0.38
C LEU A 68 -11.01 10.36 0.51
N PHE A 69 -10.61 9.52 1.46
CA PHE A 69 -11.51 8.67 2.24
C PHE A 69 -11.52 8.97 3.74
N GLY A 70 -10.58 9.79 4.22
CA GLY A 70 -10.41 10.14 5.62
C GLY A 70 -9.71 9.05 6.43
N LEU A 71 -9.49 9.35 7.71
CA LEU A 71 -8.96 8.40 8.67
C LEU A 71 -10.00 7.31 9.01
N PRO A 72 -9.57 6.07 9.28
CA PRO A 72 -10.47 5.02 9.74
C PRO A 72 -11.07 5.42 11.10
N LYS A 73 -12.40 5.57 11.15
CA LYS A 73 -13.15 5.85 12.39
C LYS A 73 -13.44 4.53 13.10
N VAL A 74 -12.56 4.15 14.02
CA VAL A 74 -12.63 2.87 14.73
C VAL A 74 -12.47 3.08 16.24
N ALA A 75 -13.23 2.31 17.02
CA ALA A 75 -13.15 2.32 18.48
C ALA A 75 -11.71 2.00 18.94
N ALA A 76 -11.30 2.52 20.09
CA ALA A 76 -9.93 2.32 20.58
C ALA A 76 -9.58 0.84 20.77
N THR A 77 -10.53 0.05 21.29
CA THR A 77 -10.40 -1.40 21.46
C THR A 77 -10.19 -2.12 20.13
N ASP A 78 -10.95 -1.74 19.10
CA ASP A 78 -10.83 -2.30 17.75
C ASP A 78 -9.51 -1.94 17.07
N ARG A 79 -8.97 -0.74 17.36
CA ARG A 79 -7.64 -0.35 16.87
C ARG A 79 -6.57 -1.28 17.43
N VAL A 80 -6.58 -1.54 18.73
CA VAL A 80 -5.59 -2.40 19.39
C VAL A 80 -5.63 -3.81 18.79
N LEU A 81 -6.82 -4.38 18.63
CA LEU A 81 -6.98 -5.70 18.00
C LEU A 81 -6.38 -5.74 16.59
N MET A 82 -6.67 -4.75 15.75
CA MET A 82 -6.09 -4.71 14.41
C MET A 82 -4.58 -4.41 14.40
N TRP A 83 -4.06 -3.67 15.38
CA TRP A 83 -2.62 -3.53 15.55
C TRP A 83 -1.94 -4.87 15.82
N LEU A 84 -2.63 -5.77 16.50
CA LEU A 84 -2.22 -7.16 16.76
C LEU A 84 -2.59 -8.13 15.61
N GLY A 85 -3.11 -7.62 14.49
CA GLY A 85 -3.51 -8.45 13.34
C GLY A 85 -4.85 -9.18 13.51
N ILE A 86 -5.65 -8.82 14.50
CA ILE A 86 -6.98 -9.41 14.74
C ILE A 86 -8.04 -8.48 14.14
N ALA A 87 -8.79 -8.98 13.15
CA ALA A 87 -9.89 -8.24 12.53
C ALA A 87 -11.17 -8.32 13.38
N PRO A 88 -11.72 -7.19 13.87
CA PRO A 88 -12.96 -7.21 14.65
C PRO A 88 -14.16 -7.56 13.76
N ALA A 89 -15.02 -8.48 14.22
CA ALA A 89 -16.16 -9.00 13.45
C ALA A 89 -17.17 -7.94 12.99
N ARG A 90 -17.19 -6.76 13.62
CA ARG A 90 -18.13 -5.66 13.34
C ARG A 90 -17.67 -4.69 12.24
N MET A 91 -16.52 -4.92 11.61
CA MET A 91 -15.96 -3.99 10.64
C MET A 91 -16.57 -4.14 9.25
N THR A 92 -16.74 -3.01 8.56
CA THR A 92 -17.02 -3.05 7.13
C THR A 92 -15.74 -3.32 6.35
N PRO A 93 -15.79 -3.99 5.19
CA PRO A 93 -14.61 -4.21 4.34
C PRO A 93 -13.86 -2.93 3.96
N ARG A 94 -14.59 -1.82 3.84
CA ARG A 94 -14.00 -0.50 3.60
C ARG A 94 -13.17 -0.03 4.80
N THR A 95 -13.68 -0.22 6.01
CA THR A 95 -12.98 0.18 7.24
C THR A 95 -11.72 -0.65 7.43
N GLU A 96 -11.79 -1.97 7.18
CA GLU A 96 -10.62 -2.85 7.22
C GLU A 96 -9.53 -2.39 6.24
N PHE A 97 -9.90 -2.16 4.97
CA PHE A 97 -8.96 -1.67 3.95
C PHE A 97 -8.31 -0.33 4.33
N LEU A 98 -9.10 0.63 4.85
CA LEU A 98 -8.57 1.92 5.29
C LEU A 98 -7.64 1.77 6.50
N PHE A 99 -7.92 0.82 7.39
CA PHE A 99 -7.08 0.60 8.56
C PHE A 99 -5.73 -0.01 8.20
N THR A 100 -5.70 -0.99 7.29
CA THR A 100 -4.42 -1.58 6.83
C THR A 100 -3.55 -0.51 6.15
N GLY A 101 -4.14 0.34 5.30
CA GLY A 101 -3.45 1.47 4.67
C GLY A 101 -2.97 2.51 5.69
N PHE A 102 -3.79 2.85 6.69
CA PHE A 102 -3.38 3.73 7.78
C PHE A 102 -2.21 3.13 8.59
N GLY A 103 -2.23 1.82 8.84
CA GLY A 103 -1.16 1.10 9.52
C GLY A 103 0.17 1.19 8.79
N ILE A 104 0.16 1.10 7.45
CA ILE A 104 1.34 1.32 6.61
C ILE A 104 1.81 2.77 6.70
N ALA A 105 0.90 3.73 6.56
CA ALA A 105 1.24 5.16 6.64
C ALA A 105 1.88 5.54 7.98
N VAL A 106 1.36 4.99 9.08
CA VAL A 106 1.93 5.18 10.42
C VAL A 106 3.31 4.55 10.53
N ALA A 107 3.50 3.33 10.01
CA ALA A 107 4.82 2.69 10.01
C ALA A 107 5.87 3.49 9.22
N LEU A 108 5.49 4.02 8.06
CA LEU A 108 6.34 4.89 7.25
C LEU A 108 6.64 6.23 7.95
N ALA A 109 5.64 6.83 8.61
CA ALA A 109 5.83 8.05 9.39
C ALA A 109 6.79 7.83 10.58
N TYR A 110 6.69 6.69 11.27
CA TYR A 110 7.64 6.32 12.32
C TYR A 110 9.05 6.11 11.77
N LEU A 111 9.20 5.48 10.60
CA LEU A 111 10.50 5.32 9.94
C LEU A 111 11.13 6.69 9.61
N ALA A 112 10.34 7.62 9.07
CA ALA A 112 10.82 8.98 8.78
C ALA A 112 11.16 9.76 10.07
N GLY A 113 10.30 9.68 11.08
CA GLY A 113 10.51 10.30 12.39
C GLY A 113 11.77 9.77 13.07
N PHE A 114 12.04 8.47 12.97
CA PHE A 114 13.28 7.85 13.43
C PHE A 114 14.50 8.49 12.78
N SER A 115 14.53 8.63 11.44
CA SER A 115 15.69 9.19 10.74
C SER A 115 16.03 10.61 11.22
N VAL A 116 14.99 11.39 11.54
CA VAL A 116 15.13 12.73 12.12
C VAL A 116 15.64 12.67 13.56
N MET A 117 15.00 11.86 14.41
CA MET A 117 15.39 11.71 15.82
C MET A 117 16.81 11.16 15.99
N PHE A 118 17.22 10.21 15.15
CA PHE A 118 18.58 9.68 15.15
C PHE A 118 19.61 10.77 14.82
N ARG A 119 19.34 11.61 13.80
CA ARG A 119 20.21 12.73 13.45
C ARG A 119 20.33 13.78 14.56
N ILE A 120 19.22 14.10 15.23
CA ILE A 120 19.24 15.05 16.35
C ILE A 120 19.96 14.43 17.54
N GLY A 121 19.61 13.18 17.86
CA GLY A 121 20.17 12.43 18.97
C GLY A 121 21.66 12.17 18.85
N SER A 122 22.22 12.06 17.63
CA SER A 122 23.66 11.89 17.43
C SER A 122 24.52 13.07 17.91
N ALA A 123 23.91 14.21 18.26
CA ALA A 123 24.59 15.34 18.90
C ALA A 123 24.68 15.24 20.43
N LEU A 124 24.07 14.22 21.04
CA LEU A 124 24.07 14.00 22.49
C LEU A 124 25.34 13.26 22.95
N PRO A 125 25.63 13.22 24.26
CA PRO A 125 26.72 12.42 24.81
C PRO A 125 26.61 10.94 24.41
N GLY A 126 27.74 10.28 24.15
CA GLY A 126 27.79 8.95 23.52
C GLY A 126 26.93 7.87 24.21
N SER A 127 26.80 7.89 25.54
CA SER A 127 25.95 6.95 26.28
C SER A 127 24.46 7.13 25.98
N PHE A 128 23.99 8.37 25.79
CA PHE A 128 22.62 8.67 25.36
C PHE A 128 22.39 8.25 23.90
N VAL A 129 23.39 8.43 23.03
CA VAL A 129 23.30 7.98 21.63
C VAL A 129 23.12 6.46 21.57
N VAL A 130 23.88 5.70 22.36
CA VAL A 130 23.78 4.24 22.40
C VAL A 130 22.43 3.78 22.94
N ALA A 131 21.96 4.35 24.06
CA ALA A 131 20.66 4.00 24.62
C ALA A 131 19.51 4.34 23.66
N LEU A 132 19.56 5.52 23.03
CA LEU A 132 18.59 5.95 22.03
C LEU A 132 18.62 5.04 20.80
N ALA A 133 19.80 4.69 20.29
CA ALA A 133 19.97 3.79 19.16
C ALA A 133 19.44 2.38 19.46
N LEU A 134 19.62 1.87 20.69
CA LEU A 134 19.09 0.57 21.10
C LEU A 134 17.55 0.58 21.17
N VAL A 135 16.96 1.51 21.90
CA VAL A 135 15.50 1.59 22.07
C VAL A 135 14.82 1.82 20.71
N LEU A 136 15.31 2.79 19.94
CA LEU A 136 14.76 3.09 18.63
C LEU A 136 15.05 2.00 17.60
N GLY A 137 16.23 1.36 17.66
CA GLY A 137 16.61 0.27 16.79
C GLY A 137 15.73 -0.97 16.99
N LEU A 138 15.42 -1.33 18.24
CA LEU A 138 14.48 -2.40 18.56
C LEU A 138 13.05 -2.05 18.09
N TYR A 139 12.61 -0.81 18.29
CA TYR A 139 11.31 -0.35 17.81
C TYR A 139 11.20 -0.40 16.29
N LEU A 140 12.26 0.02 15.59
CA LEU A 140 12.36 -0.10 14.14
C LEU A 140 12.35 -1.54 13.68
N ALA A 141 13.12 -2.42 14.32
CA ALA A 141 13.16 -3.84 13.96
C ALA A 141 11.76 -4.45 14.04
N PHE A 142 11.01 -4.13 15.10
CA PHE A 142 9.62 -4.52 15.24
C PHE A 142 8.73 -3.99 14.10
N LEU A 143 8.83 -2.70 13.77
CA LEU A 143 8.06 -2.11 12.64
C LEU A 143 8.45 -2.73 11.28
N TRP A 144 9.74 -2.99 11.06
CA TRP A 144 10.26 -3.65 9.86
C TRP A 144 9.78 -5.07 9.72
N MET A 145 9.62 -5.81 10.82
CA MET A 145 9.01 -7.14 10.80
C MET A 145 7.51 -7.05 10.47
N LEU A 146 6.80 -6.02 10.96
CA LEU A 146 5.36 -5.87 10.73
C LEU A 146 4.98 -5.34 9.34
N LEU A 147 5.83 -4.48 8.74
CA LEU A 147 5.51 -3.79 7.49
C LEU A 147 5.22 -4.75 6.32
N PRO A 148 5.99 -5.84 6.10
CA PRO A 148 5.68 -6.82 5.06
C PRO A 148 4.32 -7.49 5.26
N PHE A 149 3.98 -7.88 6.49
CA PHE A 149 2.68 -8.49 6.78
C PHE A 149 1.53 -7.52 6.54
N ARG A 150 1.70 -6.24 6.92
CA ARG A 150 0.71 -5.20 6.67
C ARG A 150 0.54 -4.89 5.20
N LEU A 151 1.62 -4.93 4.43
CA LEU A 151 1.59 -4.73 3.00
C LEU A 151 0.85 -5.89 2.31
N ILE A 152 1.16 -7.13 2.69
CA ILE A 152 0.46 -8.33 2.22
C ILE A 152 -1.04 -8.24 2.52
N ASP A 153 -1.41 -7.93 3.77
CA ASP A 153 -2.80 -7.80 4.18
C ASP A 153 -3.51 -6.65 3.44
N HIS A 154 -2.83 -5.52 3.26
CA HIS A 154 -3.35 -4.38 2.52
C HIS A 154 -3.61 -4.71 1.04
N VAL A 155 -2.69 -5.40 0.36
CA VAL A 155 -2.87 -5.85 -1.02
C VAL A 155 -4.04 -6.82 -1.10
N TYR A 156 -4.09 -7.82 -0.21
CA TYR A 156 -5.17 -8.81 -0.18
C TYR A 156 -6.54 -8.14 0.01
N LYS A 157 -6.69 -7.33 1.06
CA LYS A 157 -7.94 -6.62 1.37
C LYS A 157 -8.30 -5.59 0.30
N GLY A 158 -7.29 -4.94 -0.30
CA GLY A 158 -7.48 -4.02 -1.42
C GLY A 158 -8.10 -4.70 -2.63
N VAL A 159 -7.61 -5.90 -3.00
CA VAL A 159 -8.16 -6.67 -4.11
C VAL A 159 -9.53 -7.26 -3.77
N GLU A 160 -9.74 -7.79 -2.57
CA GLU A 160 -11.05 -8.26 -2.11
C GLU A 160 -12.10 -7.13 -2.18
N TYR A 161 -11.72 -5.93 -1.75
CA TYR A 161 -12.59 -4.75 -1.85
C TYR A 161 -12.81 -4.31 -3.30
N ALA A 162 -11.77 -4.33 -4.15
CA ALA A 162 -11.88 -3.97 -5.56
C ALA A 162 -12.81 -4.92 -6.33
N THR A 163 -12.66 -6.23 -6.13
CA THR A 163 -13.49 -7.27 -6.76
C THR A 163 -14.95 -7.18 -6.31
N ALA A 164 -15.21 -6.86 -5.04
CA ALA A 164 -16.56 -6.56 -4.56
C ALA A 164 -17.21 -5.40 -5.34
N ARG A 165 -16.45 -4.36 -5.68
CA ARG A 165 -16.93 -3.23 -6.48
C ARG A 165 -17.16 -3.57 -7.94
N TRP A 166 -16.46 -4.57 -8.47
CA TRP A 166 -16.73 -5.16 -9.78
C TRP A 166 -17.94 -6.10 -9.79
N ARG A 167 -18.73 -6.11 -8.72
CA ARG A 167 -19.96 -6.89 -8.57
C ARG A 167 -19.74 -8.40 -8.58
N VAL A 168 -18.54 -8.86 -8.20
CA VAL A 168 -18.30 -10.28 -7.89
C VAL A 168 -19.02 -10.60 -6.59
N GLN A 169 -20.21 -11.20 -6.68
CA GLN A 169 -21.07 -11.45 -5.51
C GLN A 169 -20.57 -12.61 -4.65
N ASN A 170 -19.95 -13.62 -5.27
CA ASN A 170 -19.44 -14.79 -4.55
C ASN A 170 -18.24 -14.38 -3.66
N PRO A 171 -18.34 -14.50 -2.32
CA PRO A 171 -17.24 -14.15 -1.42
C PRO A 171 -16.02 -15.04 -1.59
N ASN A 172 -16.18 -16.32 -1.93
CA ASN A 172 -15.07 -17.24 -2.12
C ASN A 172 -14.25 -16.84 -3.36
N LEU A 173 -14.94 -16.55 -4.48
CA LEU A 173 -14.27 -16.09 -5.70
C LEU A 173 -13.50 -14.78 -5.48
N ARG A 174 -14.01 -13.86 -4.66
CA ARG A 174 -13.28 -12.63 -4.30
C ARG A 174 -11.99 -12.92 -3.55
N LYS A 175 -12.03 -13.86 -2.60
CA LYS A 175 -10.86 -14.31 -1.83
C LYS A 175 -9.85 -15.02 -2.73
N ASP A 176 -10.32 -15.84 -3.67
CA ASP A 176 -9.46 -16.56 -4.62
C ASP A 176 -8.72 -15.58 -5.54
N VAL A 177 -9.44 -14.59 -6.09
CA VAL A 177 -8.83 -13.52 -6.91
C VAL A 177 -7.84 -12.70 -6.09
N ALA A 178 -8.19 -12.33 -4.85
CA ALA A 178 -7.27 -11.62 -3.95
C ALA A 178 -6.02 -12.44 -3.65
N GLY A 179 -6.18 -13.74 -3.39
CA GLY A 179 -5.07 -14.68 -3.19
C GLY A 179 -4.17 -14.80 -4.42
N LEU A 180 -4.75 -14.90 -5.62
CA LEU A 180 -4.00 -14.98 -6.87
C LEU A 180 -3.20 -13.69 -7.13
N VAL A 181 -3.80 -12.52 -6.98
CA VAL A 181 -3.11 -11.24 -7.17
C VAL A 181 -2.00 -11.06 -6.13
N LEU A 182 -2.25 -11.43 -4.87
CA LEU A 182 -1.24 -11.42 -3.83
C LEU A 182 -0.08 -12.37 -4.16
N LEU A 183 -0.38 -13.58 -4.65
CA LEU A 183 0.64 -14.53 -5.08
C LEU A 183 1.51 -13.96 -6.20
N LEU A 184 0.90 -13.36 -7.23
CA LEU A 184 1.63 -12.70 -8.31
C LEU A 184 2.50 -11.55 -7.80
N TYR A 185 2.00 -10.78 -6.84
CA TYR A 185 2.76 -9.69 -6.22
C TYR A 185 4.00 -10.21 -5.48
N VAL A 186 3.85 -11.23 -4.63
CA VAL A 186 4.95 -11.84 -3.87
C VAL A 186 5.97 -12.51 -4.79
N VAL A 187 5.50 -13.30 -5.76
CA VAL A 187 6.36 -13.96 -6.75
C VAL A 187 7.14 -12.93 -7.56
N GLY A 188 6.52 -11.83 -7.98
CA GLY A 188 7.20 -10.76 -8.69
C GLY A 188 8.36 -10.17 -7.88
N HIS A 189 8.18 -9.94 -6.57
CA HIS A 189 9.26 -9.49 -5.70
C HIS A 189 10.38 -10.53 -5.54
N LEU A 190 10.03 -11.82 -5.40
CA LEU A 190 11.03 -12.89 -5.31
C LEU A 190 11.85 -13.03 -6.59
N VAL A 191 11.20 -12.99 -7.76
CA VAL A 191 11.87 -13.01 -9.07
C VAL A 191 12.81 -11.81 -9.18
N ASN A 192 12.34 -10.61 -8.87
CA ASN A 192 13.17 -9.41 -8.90
C ASN A 192 14.40 -9.54 -7.98
N MET A 193 14.22 -10.07 -6.77
CA MET A 193 15.33 -10.33 -5.84
C MET A 193 16.34 -11.33 -6.41
N VAL A 194 15.88 -12.47 -6.95
CA VAL A 194 16.75 -13.51 -7.53
C VAL A 194 17.52 -12.96 -8.74
N VAL A 195 16.84 -12.22 -9.63
CA VAL A 195 17.48 -11.57 -10.78
C VAL A 195 18.55 -10.58 -10.31
N ALA A 196 18.24 -9.73 -9.32
CA ALA A 196 19.20 -8.78 -8.77
C ALA A 196 20.43 -9.47 -8.15
N ILE A 197 20.22 -10.56 -7.39
CA ILE A 197 21.31 -11.36 -6.81
C ILE A 197 22.16 -11.98 -7.91
N GLY A 198 21.53 -12.63 -8.89
CA GLY A 198 22.23 -13.27 -10.02
C GLY A 198 23.09 -12.27 -10.81
N ARG A 199 22.58 -11.06 -11.06
CA ARG A 199 23.37 -10.01 -11.72
C ARG A 199 24.57 -9.56 -10.88
N SER A 200 24.37 -9.39 -9.57
CA SER A 200 25.45 -8.96 -8.66
C SER A 200 26.55 -10.01 -8.49
N MET A 201 26.19 -11.30 -8.48
CA MET A 201 27.14 -12.41 -8.29
C MET A 201 27.86 -12.80 -9.59
N PHE A 202 27.18 -12.70 -10.74
CA PHE A 202 27.69 -13.26 -11.99
C PHE A 202 27.95 -12.21 -13.09
N GLY A 203 27.71 -10.92 -12.84
CA GLY A 203 28.02 -9.84 -13.78
C GLY A 203 27.15 -9.80 -15.04
N TRP A 204 25.93 -10.33 -15.00
CA TRP A 204 25.02 -10.32 -16.16
C TRP A 204 24.44 -8.91 -16.36
N LEU A 205 24.91 -8.25 -17.44
CA LEU A 205 24.46 -7.01 -18.12
C LEU A 205 23.42 -6.11 -17.42
#